data_AF-A0A8B7DRK6-F1
#
_entry.id   AF-A0A8B7DRK6-F1
#
_cell.length_a   1.000
_cell.length_b   1.000
_cell.length_c   1.000
_cell.angle_alpha   90.00
_cell.angle_beta   90.00
_cell.angle_gamma   90.00
#
_symmetry.space_group_name_H-M   'P 1'
#
loop_
_entity.id
_entity.type
_entity.pdbx_description
1 polymer ?
#
loop_
_entity_poly.entity_id
_entity_poly.type
_entity_poly.pdbx_seq_one_letter_code
_entity_poly.pdbx_strand_id
1 'polypeptide(L)'
;MKSRNVGALKLAENEREEKYFDSLVKKEQMEEKLMNVYEIKVSAVACRICEYVCETQSKFCYEQNHSIAKLASVIKRFFQCKSCGLRCAVYNKTVPTKPCSKCNETSYKKVSMSRERKGPKIGGETLEIRGREEKFLNSMF
;
A
#
# COMPACT_ATOMS: atom_id res chain seq x y z
N MET A 1 -15.87 44.29 28.35
CA MET A 1 -16.75 43.14 28.67
C MET A 1 -16.30 41.93 27.84
N LYS A 2 -15.77 40.85 28.46
CA LYS A 2 -15.50 39.59 27.75
C LYS A 2 -16.81 38.78 27.72
N SER A 3 -17.27 38.38 26.54
CA SER A 3 -18.52 37.62 26.37
C SER A 3 -18.43 36.28 27.12
N ARG A 4 -19.49 35.95 27.88
CA ARG A 4 -19.65 34.71 28.66
C ARG A 4 -19.60 33.44 27.79
N ASN A 5 -19.76 33.57 26.48
CA ASN A 5 -19.85 32.45 25.53
C ASN A 5 -18.49 32.06 24.92
N VAL A 6 -17.43 32.85 25.14
CA VAL A 6 -16.10 32.59 24.55
C VAL A 6 -15.50 31.27 25.06
N GLY A 7 -15.76 30.89 26.32
CA GLY A 7 -15.30 29.60 26.87
C GLY A 7 -16.00 28.40 26.25
N ALA A 8 -17.33 28.47 26.08
CA ALA A 8 -18.12 27.40 25.48
C ALA A 8 -17.79 27.20 23.99
N LEU A 9 -17.56 28.30 23.26
CA LEU A 9 -17.13 28.25 21.86
C LEU A 9 -15.76 27.57 21.72
N LYS A 10 -14.79 27.91 22.57
CA LYS A 10 -13.46 27.29 22.56
C LYS A 10 -13.48 25.81 22.89
N LEU A 11 -14.35 25.38 23.81
CA LEU A 11 -14.50 23.95 24.13
C LEU A 11 -15.05 23.18 22.93
N ALA A 12 -16.08 23.71 22.24
CA ALA A 12 -16.60 23.12 21.01
C ALA A 12 -15.60 23.22 19.82
N GLU A 13 -14.76 24.26 19.82
CA GLU A 13 -13.45 24.43 19.17
C GLU A 13 -12.62 23.14 19.24
N ASN A 14 -12.09 22.95 20.45
CA ASN A 14 -11.16 21.90 20.81
C ASN A 14 -11.74 20.50 20.59
N GLU A 15 -13.00 20.25 20.94
CA GLU A 15 -13.62 18.93 20.73
C GLU A 15 -13.68 18.54 19.24
N ARG A 16 -13.85 19.51 18.34
CA ARG A 16 -13.81 19.25 16.89
C ARG A 16 -12.39 18.97 16.42
N GLU A 17 -11.42 19.72 16.92
CA GLU A 17 -10.01 19.51 16.61
C GLU A 17 -9.52 18.14 17.10
N GLU A 18 -9.81 17.78 18.36
CA GLU A 18 -9.45 16.49 18.93
C GLU A 18 -10.01 15.33 18.11
N LYS A 19 -11.30 15.36 17.75
CA LYS A 19 -11.91 14.33 16.89
C LYS A 19 -11.24 14.22 15.52
N TYR A 20 -10.86 15.35 14.94
CA TYR A 20 -10.14 15.39 13.66
C TYR A 20 -8.76 14.74 13.80
N PHE A 21 -7.95 15.19 14.77
CA PHE A 21 -6.59 14.70 14.98
C PHE A 21 -6.55 13.23 15.42
N ASP A 22 -7.47 12.79 16.27
CA ASP A 22 -7.58 11.39 16.69
C ASP A 22 -7.71 10.43 15.51
N SER A 23 -8.49 10.82 14.50
CA SER A 23 -8.66 10.02 13.29
C SER A 23 -7.38 9.93 12.46
N LEU A 24 -6.57 11.00 12.45
CA LEU A 24 -5.31 11.07 11.73
C LEU A 24 -4.23 10.26 12.45
N VAL A 25 -4.11 10.42 13.77
CA VAL A 25 -3.17 9.66 14.60
C VAL A 25 -3.40 8.16 14.46
N LYS A 26 -4.66 7.71 14.47
CA LYS A 26 -4.99 6.28 14.27
C LYS A 26 -4.57 5.77 12.89
N LYS A 27 -4.69 6.60 11.84
CA LYS A 27 -4.22 6.25 10.49
C LYS A 27 -2.70 6.15 10.44
N GLU A 28 -2.00 7.13 10.99
CA GLU A 28 -0.53 7.14 11.04
C GLU A 28 0.03 5.94 11.81
N GLN A 29 -0.53 5.64 12.99
CA GLN A 29 -0.13 4.48 13.79
C GLN A 29 -0.34 3.16 13.03
N MET A 30 -1.41 3.05 12.23
CA MET A 30 -1.61 1.89 11.39
C MET A 30 -0.55 1.83 10.28
N GLU A 31 -0.30 2.92 9.57
CA GLU A 31 0.69 2.98 8.50
C GLU A 31 2.09 2.60 8.98
N GLU A 32 2.53 3.12 10.14
CA GLU A 32 3.80 2.78 10.76
C GLU A 32 3.91 1.27 11.07
N LYS A 33 2.84 0.69 11.63
CA LYS A 33 2.79 -0.77 11.87
C LYS A 33 2.92 -1.55 10.56
N LEU A 34 2.22 -1.15 9.50
CA LEU A 34 2.27 -1.84 8.20
C LEU A 34 3.64 -1.69 7.52
N MET A 35 4.35 -0.60 7.81
CA MET A 35 5.71 -0.34 7.34
C MET A 35 6.76 -1.20 8.05
N ASN A 36 6.48 -1.68 9.25
CA ASN A 36 7.41 -2.54 10.01
C ASN A 36 7.10 -4.04 9.87
N VAL A 37 6.00 -4.41 9.23
CA VAL A 37 5.58 -5.80 9.03
C VAL A 37 6.14 -6.35 7.71
N TYR A 38 7.06 -7.32 7.79
CA TYR A 38 7.66 -7.98 6.63
C TYR A 38 7.07 -9.37 6.34
N GLU A 39 6.39 -9.96 7.30
CA GLU A 39 5.74 -11.25 7.20
C GLU A 39 4.45 -11.30 8.00
N ILE A 40 3.43 -11.98 7.46
CA ILE A 40 2.14 -12.16 8.12
C ILE A 40 1.70 -13.63 8.01
N LYS A 41 0.92 -14.09 8.99
CA LYS A 41 0.28 -15.40 8.93
C LYS A 41 -1.11 -15.25 8.31
N VAL A 42 -1.40 -16.03 7.27
CA VAL A 42 -2.66 -15.97 6.52
C VAL A 42 -3.19 -17.38 6.29
N SER A 43 -4.51 -17.54 6.19
CA SER A 43 -5.10 -18.75 5.61
C SER A 43 -4.86 -18.76 4.11
N ALA A 44 -4.42 -19.90 3.58
CA ALA A 44 -4.14 -20.06 2.16
C ALA A 44 -4.69 -21.38 1.64
N VAL A 45 -4.78 -21.48 0.33
CA VAL A 45 -5.12 -22.70 -0.41
C VAL A 45 -3.90 -23.18 -1.18
N ALA A 46 -3.71 -24.49 -1.21
CA ALA A 46 -2.72 -25.14 -2.05
C ALA A 46 -3.37 -26.12 -3.02
N CYS A 47 -3.03 -26.00 -4.29
CA CYS A 47 -3.47 -26.95 -5.31
C CYS A 47 -2.49 -28.13 -5.33
N ARG A 48 -3.00 -29.37 -5.24
CA ARG A 48 -2.14 -30.58 -5.29
C ARG A 48 -1.67 -30.92 -6.70
N ILE A 49 -2.37 -30.45 -7.73
CA ILE A 49 -2.06 -30.72 -9.15
C ILE A 49 -1.07 -29.68 -9.68
N CYS A 50 -1.31 -28.39 -9.40
CA CYS A 50 -0.46 -27.30 -9.87
C CYS A 50 0.63 -26.87 -8.89
N GLU A 51 0.62 -27.43 -7.67
CA GLU A 51 1.61 -27.20 -6.61
C GLU A 51 1.86 -25.72 -6.25
N TYR A 52 0.86 -24.85 -6.44
CA TYR A 52 0.93 -23.45 -6.00
C TYR A 52 0.23 -23.27 -4.65
N VAL A 53 0.61 -22.20 -3.95
CA VAL A 53 -0.02 -21.74 -2.71
C VAL A 53 -0.43 -20.27 -2.90
N CYS A 54 -1.70 -19.96 -2.66
CA CYS A 54 -2.28 -18.61 -2.77
C CYS A 54 -3.38 -18.41 -1.72
N GLU A 55 -3.82 -17.18 -1.46
CA GLU A 55 -4.96 -16.93 -0.55
C GLU A 55 -6.28 -17.45 -1.11
N THR A 56 -6.45 -17.35 -2.42
CA THR A 56 -7.65 -17.79 -3.14
C THR A 56 -7.30 -18.80 -4.23
N GLN A 57 -8.27 -19.65 -4.57
CA GLN A 57 -8.14 -20.59 -5.68
C GLN A 57 -8.10 -19.82 -6.99
N SER A 58 -7.19 -20.19 -7.89
CA SER A 58 -7.18 -19.63 -9.24
C SER A 58 -8.42 -20.06 -10.01
N LYS A 59 -8.95 -19.18 -10.86
CA LYS A 59 -10.13 -19.47 -11.71
C LYS A 59 -9.92 -20.73 -12.55
N PHE A 60 -8.73 -20.87 -13.14
CA PHE A 60 -8.34 -22.05 -13.91
C PHE A 60 -8.46 -23.35 -13.09
N CYS A 61 -7.97 -23.37 -11.85
CA CYS A 61 -8.08 -24.56 -11.00
C CYS A 61 -9.49 -24.84 -10.49
N TYR A 62 -10.34 -23.82 -10.47
CA TYR A 62 -11.76 -23.99 -10.16
C TYR A 62 -12.48 -24.64 -11.34
N GLU A 63 -12.28 -24.13 -12.57
CA GLU A 63 -12.87 -24.67 -13.80
C GLU A 63 -12.44 -26.11 -14.08
N GLN A 64 -11.17 -26.44 -13.83
CA GLN A 64 -10.63 -27.78 -14.02
C GLN A 64 -10.88 -28.73 -12.82
N ASN A 65 -11.65 -28.30 -11.80
CA ASN A 65 -11.96 -29.07 -10.58
C ASN A 65 -10.72 -29.71 -9.91
N HIS A 66 -9.64 -28.94 -9.79
CA HIS A 66 -8.43 -29.45 -9.15
C HIS A 66 -8.63 -29.70 -7.65
N SER A 67 -7.91 -30.68 -7.11
CA SER A 67 -7.92 -30.94 -5.66
C SER A 67 -7.18 -29.85 -4.89
N ILE A 68 -7.91 -29.13 -4.04
CA ILE A 68 -7.41 -28.01 -3.22
C ILE A 68 -7.34 -28.41 -1.74
N ALA A 69 -6.19 -28.21 -1.12
CA ALA A 69 -6.00 -28.30 0.31
C ALA A 69 -6.07 -26.90 0.96
N LYS A 70 -6.82 -26.77 2.05
CA LYS A 70 -6.83 -25.54 2.86
C LYS A 70 -5.72 -25.62 3.90
N LEU A 71 -4.87 -24.61 3.96
CA LEU A 71 -3.77 -24.49 4.91
C LEU A 71 -4.10 -23.37 5.91
N ALA A 72 -4.08 -23.73 7.19
CA ALA A 72 -4.13 -22.76 8.26
C ALA A 72 -2.72 -22.20 8.54
N SER A 73 -2.62 -20.89 8.80
CA SER A 73 -1.39 -20.26 9.30
C SER A 73 -0.16 -20.37 8.37
N VAL A 74 -0.31 -19.94 7.12
CA VAL A 74 0.80 -19.86 6.15
C VAL A 74 1.50 -18.50 6.27
N ILE A 75 2.84 -18.52 6.29
CA ILE A 75 3.63 -17.30 6.31
C ILE A 75 3.68 -16.69 4.90
N LYS A 76 3.12 -15.48 4.76
CA LYS A 76 3.21 -14.63 3.57
C LYS A 76 4.32 -13.60 3.78
N ARG A 77 5.25 -13.52 2.83
CA ARG A 77 6.36 -12.57 2.83
C ARG A 77 6.30 -11.65 1.61
N PHE A 78 6.77 -10.41 1.76
CA PHE A 78 6.69 -9.39 0.72
C PHE A 78 8.05 -9.08 0.11
N PHE A 79 8.09 -8.98 -1.22
CA PHE A 79 9.29 -8.74 -2.02
C PHE A 79 9.05 -7.70 -3.10
N GLN A 80 10.12 -7.04 -3.52
CA GLN A 80 10.16 -6.12 -4.64
C GLN A 80 11.33 -6.45 -5.55
N CYS A 81 11.08 -6.50 -6.86
CA CYS A 81 12.13 -6.63 -7.86
C CYS A 81 13.03 -5.38 -7.84
N LYS A 82 14.35 -5.58 -7.79
CA LYS A 82 15.31 -4.47 -7.73
C LYS A 82 15.36 -3.65 -9.01
N SER A 83 15.12 -4.28 -10.15
CA SER A 83 15.30 -3.65 -11.47
C SER A 83 14.08 -2.85 -11.93
N CYS A 84 12.88 -3.40 -11.75
CA CYS A 84 11.65 -2.75 -12.23
C CYS A 84 10.71 -2.26 -11.12
N GLY A 85 11.02 -2.52 -9.86
CA GLY A 85 10.21 -2.10 -8.71
C GLY A 85 8.88 -2.86 -8.55
N LEU A 86 8.60 -3.89 -9.38
CA LEU A 86 7.39 -4.71 -9.26
C LEU A 86 7.41 -5.47 -7.92
N ARG A 87 6.28 -5.46 -7.21
CA ARG A 87 6.13 -6.17 -5.94
C ARG A 87 5.49 -7.53 -6.15
N CYS A 88 5.91 -8.49 -5.35
CA CYS A 88 5.34 -9.83 -5.31
C CYS A 88 5.28 -10.32 -3.86
N ALA A 89 4.36 -11.24 -3.59
CA ALA A 89 4.28 -11.94 -2.31
C ALA A 89 4.56 -13.43 -2.53
N VAL A 90 5.17 -14.06 -1.53
CA VAL A 90 5.44 -15.51 -1.53
C VAL A 90 4.87 -16.14 -0.28
N TYR A 91 4.35 -17.35 -0.44
CA TYR A 91 3.72 -18.12 0.63
C TYR A 91 4.61 -19.30 0.98
N ASN A 92 4.93 -19.45 2.26
CA ASN A 92 5.76 -20.52 2.82
C ASN A 92 7.15 -20.71 2.18
N LYS A 93 7.63 -19.73 1.42
CA LYS A 93 8.95 -19.70 0.78
C LYS A 93 9.78 -18.55 1.32
N THR A 94 11.10 -18.69 1.30
CA THR A 94 12.04 -17.67 1.77
C THR A 94 12.26 -16.57 0.73
N VAL A 95 12.20 -16.89 -0.56
CA VAL A 95 12.42 -15.97 -1.70
C VAL A 95 11.54 -16.38 -2.89
N PRO A 96 11.16 -15.47 -3.81
CA PRO A 96 10.47 -15.84 -5.03
C PRO A 96 11.30 -16.81 -5.89
N THR A 97 10.70 -17.95 -6.26
CA THR A 97 11.34 -18.94 -7.14
C THR A 97 11.17 -18.61 -8.62
N LYS A 98 10.16 -17.82 -8.97
CA LYS A 98 9.88 -17.41 -10.35
C LYS A 98 10.56 -16.06 -10.66
N PRO A 99 11.06 -15.87 -11.88
CA PRO A 99 11.59 -14.58 -12.31
C PRO A 99 10.49 -13.51 -12.32
N CYS A 100 10.90 -12.25 -12.32
CA CYS A 100 9.95 -11.13 -12.30
C CYS A 100 9.09 -11.13 -13.56
N SER A 101 7.76 -11.10 -13.41
CA SER A 101 6.85 -11.13 -14.56
C SER A 101 6.97 -9.93 -15.51
N LYS A 102 7.58 -8.81 -15.08
CA LYS A 102 7.76 -7.61 -15.90
C LYS A 102 9.10 -7.54 -16.63
N CYS A 103 10.19 -7.98 -16.00
CA CYS A 103 11.56 -7.82 -16.54
C CYS A 103 12.38 -9.11 -16.58
N ASN A 104 11.81 -10.25 -16.17
CA ASN A 104 12.45 -11.56 -16.10
C ASN A 104 13.69 -11.67 -15.20
N GLU A 105 14.00 -10.65 -14.42
CA GLU A 105 15.12 -10.69 -13.48
C GLU A 105 14.75 -11.43 -12.18
N THR A 106 15.73 -12.09 -11.56
CA THR A 106 15.58 -12.88 -10.33
C THR A 106 16.05 -12.12 -9.08
N SER A 107 16.44 -10.86 -9.23
CA SER A 107 16.94 -10.02 -8.15
C SER A 107 15.78 -9.37 -7.37
N TYR A 108 15.55 -9.85 -6.14
CA TYR A 108 14.50 -9.37 -5.25
C TYR A 108 15.07 -8.78 -3.95
N LYS A 109 14.40 -7.76 -3.41
CA LYS A 109 14.62 -7.16 -2.09
C LYS A 109 13.41 -7.48 -1.22
N LYS A 110 13.64 -7.90 0.03
CA LYS A 110 12.58 -8.02 1.04
C LYS A 110 12.07 -6.63 1.39
N VAL A 111 10.75 -6.45 1.42
CA VAL A 111 10.10 -5.16 1.69
C VAL A 111 9.00 -5.34 2.73
N SER A 112 8.58 -4.25 3.35
CA SER A 112 7.44 -4.24 4.26
C SER A 112 6.13 -4.50 3.51
N MET A 113 5.03 -4.72 4.24
CA MET A 113 3.73 -4.99 3.64
C MET A 113 3.19 -3.80 2.84
N SER A 114 3.35 -2.58 3.37
CA SER A 114 2.90 -1.35 2.73
C SER A 114 3.95 -0.77 1.76
N ARG A 115 3.52 0.23 1.00
CA ARG A 115 4.43 1.18 0.33
C ARG A 115 4.43 2.46 1.13
N GLU A 116 5.59 3.10 1.25
CA GLU A 116 5.67 4.45 1.77
C GLU A 116 4.78 5.38 0.94
N ARG A 117 3.85 6.06 1.61
CA ARG A 117 3.08 7.12 0.99
C ARG A 117 4.01 8.31 0.81
N LYS A 118 4.23 8.70 -0.43
CA LYS A 118 4.78 10.03 -0.71
C LYS A 118 3.69 11.03 -0.32
N GLY A 119 4.02 11.96 0.57
CA GLY A 119 3.09 12.99 1.01
C GLY A 119 2.56 13.83 -0.16
N PRO A 120 1.56 14.70 0.09
CA PRO A 120 1.16 15.69 -0.91
C PRO A 120 2.38 16.48 -1.33
N LYS A 121 2.54 16.70 -2.64
CA LYS A 121 3.62 17.55 -3.15
C LYS A 121 3.47 18.93 -2.50
N ILE A 122 4.46 19.32 -1.72
CA ILE A 122 4.45 20.62 -1.03
C ILE A 122 4.57 21.72 -2.10
N GLY A 123 4.06 22.93 -1.84
CA GLY A 123 3.97 24.01 -2.84
C GLY A 123 5.23 24.17 -3.68
N GLY A 124 6.43 24.15 -3.08
CA GLY A 124 7.70 24.26 -3.81
C GLY A 124 8.01 23.13 -4.82
N GLU A 125 7.40 21.95 -4.68
CA GLU A 125 7.55 20.83 -5.62
C GLU A 125 6.54 20.88 -6.78
N THR A 126 5.46 21.66 -6.62
CA THR A 126 4.40 21.83 -7.63
C THR A 126 4.55 23.16 -8.37
N LEU A 127 5.15 24.16 -7.73
CA LEU A 127 5.42 25.47 -8.31
C LEU A 127 6.57 25.35 -9.31
N GLU A 128 6.32 25.81 -10.52
CA GLU A 128 7.37 26.00 -11.52
C GLU A 128 8.16 27.26 -11.15
N ILE A 129 9.50 27.16 -11.08
CA ILE A 129 10.39 28.26 -10.67
C ILE A 129 10.15 29.55 -11.49
N ARG A 130 9.72 29.40 -12.75
CA ARG A 130 9.41 30.51 -13.68
C ARG A 130 7.93 30.70 -13.96
N GLY A 131 7.04 29.92 -13.35
CA GLY A 131 5.63 29.85 -13.71
C GLY A 131 5.38 29.15 -15.06
N ARG A 132 4.10 28.93 -15.37
CA ARG A 132 3.67 28.31 -16.63
C ARG A 132 3.74 29.36 -17.74
N GLU A 133 4.64 29.16 -18.69
CA GLU A 133 4.67 29.96 -19.93
C GLU A 133 3.56 29.48 -20.88
N GLU A 134 2.52 30.29 -21.08
CA GLU A 134 1.53 30.03 -22.12
C GLU A 134 2.09 30.43 -23.49
N LYS A 135 1.99 29.55 -24.48
CA LYS A 135 2.36 29.87 -25.86
C LYS A 135 1.31 30.81 -26.45
N PHE A 136 1.78 31.97 -26.93
CA PHE A 136 1.08 33.01 -27.69
C PHE A 136 -0.46 32.95 -27.68
N LEU A 137 -1.07 33.75 -26.82
CA LEU A 137 -2.53 34.03 -26.85
C LEU A 137 -3.01 34.64 -28.18
N ASN A 138 -2.10 35.02 -29.07
CA ASN A 138 -2.38 35.70 -30.34
C ASN A 138 -2.36 34.79 -31.57
N SER A 139 -2.50 33.47 -31.45
CA SER A 139 -2.58 32.56 -32.61
C SER A 139 -3.97 32.50 -33.28
N MET A 140 -4.82 33.51 -33.08
CA MET A 140 -5.96 33.79 -33.96
C MET A 140 -5.58 34.94 -34.90
N PHE A 141 -4.68 34.67 -35.84
CA PHE A 141 -4.61 35.29 -37.17
C PHE A 141 -3.96 34.30 -38.13
#